data_AF-A0AAV3NZD1-F1
#
_entry.id   AF-A0AAV3NZD1-F1
#
_cell.length_a   1.000
_cell.length_b   1.000
_cell.length_c   1.000
_cell.angle_alpha   90.00
_cell.angle_beta   90.00
_cell.angle_gamma   90.00
#
_symmetry.space_group_name_H-M   'P 1'
#
loop_
_entity.id
_entity.type
_entity.pdbx_description
1 polymer ?
#
loop_
_entity_poly.entity_id
_entity_poly.type
_entity_poly.pdbx_seq_one_letter_code
_entity_poly.pdbx_strand_id
1 'polypeptide(L)'
;MASSKAEAPKKISLWLKNLPTPYKAPKEKKNGLPAIKIDMSKAFDRIKWDFLFVVMEQLRFPQHWISLIKECISTVQFSVLVNGQTTTPFKPSCGLRQGDPLSPILFAI
;
A
#
# COMPACT_ATOMS: atom_id res chain seq x y z
N MET A 1 -36.45 -6.26 48.27
CA MET A 1 -36.56 -5.29 47.16
C MET A 1 -36.20 -5.99 45.87
N ALA A 2 -37.19 -6.49 45.12
CA ALA A 2 -36.97 -7.05 43.79
C ALA A 2 -37.79 -6.19 42.81
N SER A 3 -37.07 -5.40 42.01
CA SER A 3 -37.66 -4.55 40.97
C SER A 3 -38.20 -5.45 39.86
N SER A 4 -39.51 -5.69 39.84
CA SER A 4 -40.20 -6.35 38.76
C SER A 4 -40.09 -5.49 37.49
N LYS A 5 -39.26 -5.94 36.53
CA LYS A 5 -39.21 -5.35 35.19
C LYS A 5 -40.54 -5.66 34.50
N ALA A 6 -41.30 -4.61 34.17
CA ALA A 6 -42.47 -4.74 33.33
C ALA A 6 -42.06 -5.30 31.94
N GLU A 7 -42.43 -6.54 31.67
CA GLU A 7 -42.18 -7.18 30.39
C GLU A 7 -43.28 -6.75 29.40
N ALA A 8 -42.88 -6.03 28.35
CA ALA A 8 -43.80 -5.55 27.34
C ALA A 8 -44.50 -6.74 26.64
N PRO A 9 -45.81 -6.66 26.36
CA PRO A 9 -46.55 -7.76 25.76
C PRO A 9 -45.94 -8.12 24.41
N LYS A 10 -45.62 -9.41 24.22
CA LYS A 10 -44.93 -10.00 23.06
C LYS A 10 -45.58 -9.63 21.70
N LYS A 11 -46.86 -9.24 21.71
CA LYS A 11 -47.59 -8.77 20.53
C LYS A 11 -47.09 -7.40 20.05
N ILE A 12 -46.81 -6.46 20.95
CA ILE A 12 -46.30 -5.12 20.58
C ILE A 12 -44.87 -5.20 20.05
N SER A 13 -44.03 -6.06 20.66
CA SER A 13 -42.66 -6.26 20.19
C SER A 13 -42.60 -6.96 18.83
N LEU A 14 -43.56 -7.84 18.52
CA LEU A 14 -43.67 -8.47 17.21
C LEU A 14 -44.14 -7.48 16.14
N TRP A 15 -45.07 -6.58 16.48
CA TRP A 15 -45.54 -5.52 15.58
C TRP A 15 -44.44 -4.52 15.22
N LEU A 16 -43.60 -4.10 16.17
CA LEU A 16 -42.47 -3.20 15.92
C LEU A 16 -41.38 -3.83 15.04
N LYS A 17 -41.18 -5.14 15.13
CA LYS A 17 -40.18 -5.88 14.32
C LYS A 17 -40.61 -6.09 12.87
N ASN A 18 -41.91 -6.03 12.58
CA ASN A 18 -42.48 -6.23 11.26
C ASN A 18 -42.92 -4.92 10.59
N LEU A 19 -42.59 -3.77 11.17
CA LEU A 19 -42.74 -2.50 10.49
C LEU A 19 -41.84 -2.51 9.25
N PRO A 20 -42.36 -2.17 8.06
CA PRO A 20 -41.51 -1.94 6.91
C PRO A 20 -40.51 -0.86 7.29
N THR A 21 -39.23 -1.22 7.35
CA THR A 21 -38.15 -0.26 7.58
C THR A 21 -38.35 0.88 6.60
N PRO A 22 -38.23 2.16 7.00
CA PRO A 22 -38.40 3.28 6.09
C PRO A 22 -37.60 2.96 4.83
N TYR A 23 -38.31 2.83 3.71
CA TYR A 23 -37.75 2.48 2.42
C TYR A 23 -36.51 3.37 2.24
N LYS A 24 -35.31 2.78 2.18
CA LYS A 24 -34.09 3.56 1.97
C LYS A 24 -34.29 4.24 0.62
N ALA A 25 -34.53 5.56 0.64
CA ALA A 25 -34.64 6.35 -0.57
C ALA A 25 -33.43 6.00 -1.45
N PRO A 26 -33.61 5.77 -2.77
CA PRO A 26 -32.48 5.58 -3.66
C PRO A 26 -31.52 6.75 -3.43
N LYS A 27 -30.29 6.46 -3.02
CA LYS A 27 -29.27 7.49 -2.94
C LYS A 27 -29.16 8.09 -4.33
N GLU A 28 -29.47 9.38 -4.48
CA GLU A 28 -29.14 10.10 -5.71
C GLU A 28 -27.69 9.81 -6.04
N LYS A 29 -27.46 9.12 -7.17
CA LYS A 29 -26.12 8.94 -7.69
C LYS A 29 -25.69 10.33 -8.16
N LYS A 30 -24.91 11.04 -7.33
CA LYS A 30 -24.15 12.19 -7.81
C LYS A 30 -23.35 11.71 -9.02
N ASN A 31 -23.51 12.38 -10.16
CA ASN A 31 -22.72 12.13 -11.37
C ASN A 31 -21.26 12.42 -11.03
N GLY A 32 -20.54 11.40 -10.57
CA GLY A 32 -19.11 11.48 -10.29
C GLY A 32 -18.33 11.57 -11.61
N LEU A 33 -17.25 12.33 -11.60
CA LEU A 33 -16.31 12.33 -12.72
C LEU A 33 -15.68 10.92 -12.85
N PRO A 34 -15.42 10.45 -14.08
CA PRO A 34 -14.70 9.21 -14.29
C PRO A 34 -13.30 9.32 -13.68
N ALA A 35 -12.86 8.27 -12.98
CA ALA A 35 -11.53 8.17 -12.38
C ALA A 35 -10.78 6.98 -12.97
N ILE A 36 -9.49 7.15 -13.23
CA ILE A 36 -8.59 6.08 -13.68
C ILE A 36 -7.61 5.78 -12.54
N LYS A 37 -7.49 4.51 -12.17
CA LYS A 37 -6.49 4.02 -11.23
C LYS A 37 -5.44 3.23 -12.00
N ILE A 38 -4.19 3.63 -11.84
CA ILE A 38 -3.02 2.93 -12.38
C ILE A 38 -2.24 2.38 -11.19
N ASP A 39 -1.93 1.10 -11.22
CA ASP A 39 -1.18 0.41 -10.16
C ASP A 39 0.09 -0.19 -10.77
N MET A 40 1.23 -0.03 -10.07
CA MET A 40 2.52 -0.49 -10.55
C MET A 40 2.89 -1.81 -9.89
N SER A 41 2.88 -2.89 -10.67
CA SER A 41 3.31 -4.20 -10.18
C SER A 41 4.79 -4.17 -9.79
N LYS A 42 5.12 -4.63 -8.57
CA LYS A 42 6.51 -4.76 -8.07
C LYS A 42 7.31 -3.47 -8.22
N ALA A 43 6.71 -2.35 -7.83
CA ALA A 43 7.25 -1.03 -8.09
C ALA A 43 8.69 -0.86 -7.51
N PHE A 44 8.94 -1.37 -6.30
CA PHE A 44 10.28 -1.35 -5.70
C PHE A 44 11.28 -2.22 -6.45
N ASP A 45 10.90 -3.40 -6.96
CA ASP A 45 11.84 -4.32 -7.61
C ASP A 45 12.23 -3.86 -9.03
N ARG A 46 11.44 -2.96 -9.64
CA ARG A 46 11.55 -2.63 -11.07
C ARG A 46 12.17 -1.25 -11.36
N ILE A 47 12.53 -0.49 -10.34
CA ILE A 47 13.17 0.82 -10.53
C ILE A 47 14.55 0.63 -11.20
N LYS A 48 14.74 1.23 -12.37
CA LYS A 48 16.06 1.29 -13.01
C LYS A 48 16.91 2.34 -12.32
N TRP A 49 18.08 1.94 -11.85
CA TRP A 49 18.99 2.85 -11.14
C TRP A 49 19.49 4.00 -12.03
N ASP A 50 19.78 3.72 -13.31
CA ASP A 50 20.19 4.77 -14.25
C ASP A 50 19.14 5.88 -14.36
N PHE A 51 17.85 5.50 -14.39
CA PHE A 51 16.75 6.47 -14.41
C PHE A 51 16.71 7.28 -13.10
N LEU A 52 16.80 6.61 -11.95
CA LEU A 52 16.82 7.26 -10.65
C LEU A 52 17.96 8.30 -10.55
N PHE A 53 19.17 7.93 -10.98
CA PHE A 53 20.33 8.85 -10.93
C PHE A 53 20.13 10.05 -11.85
N VAL A 54 19.61 9.85 -13.06
CA VAL A 54 19.27 10.96 -13.97
C VAL A 54 18.25 11.91 -13.35
N VAL A 55 17.22 11.39 -12.69
CA VAL A 55 16.21 12.23 -12.01
C VAL A 55 16.84 13.01 -10.85
N MET A 56 17.69 12.36 -10.04
CA MET A 56 18.41 13.04 -8.96
C MET A 56 19.31 14.17 -9.47
N GLU A 57 20.01 13.97 -10.59
CA GLU A 57 20.80 15.01 -11.25
C GLU A 57 19.92 16.17 -11.73
N GLN A 58 18.77 15.88 -12.33
CA GLN A 58 17.81 16.91 -12.77
C GLN A 58 17.23 17.70 -11.59
N LEU A 59 17.01 17.06 -10.44
CA LEU A 59 16.62 17.69 -9.18
C LEU A 59 17.77 18.43 -8.48
N ARG A 60 18.97 18.48 -9.09
CA ARG A 60 20.16 19.18 -8.57
C ARG A 60 20.66 18.64 -7.23
N PHE A 61 20.53 17.33 -7.00
CA PHE A 61 21.18 16.71 -5.85
C PHE A 61 22.71 16.87 -5.97
N PRO A 62 23.43 17.12 -4.85
CA PRO A 62 24.88 17.19 -4.89
C PRO A 62 25.48 15.86 -5.36
N GLN A 63 26.49 15.95 -6.23
CA GLN A 63 27.11 14.77 -6.84
C GLN A 63 27.67 13.75 -5.82
N HIS A 64 28.14 14.23 -4.67
CA HIS A 64 28.59 13.33 -3.60
C HIS A 64 27.45 12.45 -3.05
N TRP A 65 26.23 12.98 -2.91
CA TRP A 65 25.06 12.21 -2.46
C TRP A 65 24.66 11.18 -3.49
N ILE A 66 24.65 11.56 -4.78
CA ILE A 66 24.34 10.64 -5.88
C ILE A 66 25.34 9.49 -5.89
N SER A 67 26.63 9.79 -5.73
CA SER A 67 27.68 8.75 -5.65
C SER A 67 27.48 7.82 -4.45
N LEU A 68 27.16 8.35 -3.27
CA LEU A 68 26.90 7.53 -2.08
C LEU A 68 25.69 6.60 -2.27
N ILE A 69 24.61 7.11 -2.84
CA ILE A 69 23.41 6.31 -3.12
C ILE A 69 23.71 5.25 -4.18
N LYS A 70 24.47 5.61 -5.23
CA LYS A 70 24.89 4.68 -6.28
C LYS A 70 25.69 3.51 -5.72
N GLU A 71 26.64 3.78 -4.83
CA GLU A 71 27.40 2.72 -4.14
C GLU A 71 26.49 1.89 -3.22
N CYS A 72 25.61 2.53 -2.46
CA CYS A 72 24.72 1.86 -1.52
C CYS A 72 23.80 0.84 -2.19
N ILE A 73 23.18 1.19 -3.32
CA ILE A 73 22.20 0.31 -3.98
C ILE A 73 22.85 -0.71 -4.92
N SER A 74 24.02 -0.41 -5.51
CA SER A 74 24.67 -1.30 -6.50
C SER A 74 25.60 -2.36 -5.92
N THR A 75 26.06 -2.19 -4.68
CA THR A 75 26.98 -3.13 -4.02
C THR A 75 26.26 -4.31 -3.36
N VAL A 76 24.95 -4.22 -3.16
CA VAL A 76 24.11 -5.28 -2.59
C VAL A 76 24.20 -6.56 -3.42
N GLN A 77 24.22 -7.71 -2.72
CA GLN A 77 24.08 -9.03 -3.32
C GLN A 77 22.88 -9.75 -2.71
N PHE A 78 22.19 -10.53 -3.53
CA PHE A 78 21.04 -11.32 -3.13
C PHE A 78 21.31 -12.79 -3.34
N SER A 79 20.80 -13.63 -2.44
CA SER A 79 20.71 -15.07 -2.60
C SER A 79 19.28 -15.49 -2.28
N VAL A 80 18.71 -16.40 -3.06
CA VAL A 80 17.36 -16.92 -2.81
C VAL A 80 17.48 -18.17 -1.95
N LEU A 81 16.65 -18.28 -0.91
CA LEU A 81 16.50 -19.52 -0.15
C LEU A 81 15.45 -20.39 -0.84
N VAL A 82 15.86 -21.55 -1.35
CA VAL A 82 14.99 -22.52 -2.02
C VAL A 82 15.06 -23.84 -1.26
N ASN A 83 13.94 -24.27 -0.69
CA ASN A 83 13.83 -25.53 0.09
C ASN A 83 14.90 -25.64 1.22
N GLY A 84 15.20 -24.52 1.89
CA GLY A 84 16.19 -24.46 2.97
C GLY A 84 17.65 -24.37 2.51
N GLN A 85 17.92 -24.36 1.20
CA GLN A 85 19.26 -24.14 0.66
C GLN A 85 19.37 -22.79 -0.05
N THR A 86 20.46 -22.06 0.20
CA THR A 86 20.74 -20.78 -0.46
C THR A 86 21.33 -21.00 -1.84
N THR A 87 20.82 -20.26 -2.82
CA THR A 87 21.41 -20.20 -4.16
C THR A 87 22.72 -19.42 -4.14
N THR A 88 23.48 -19.52 -5.23
CA THR A 88 24.62 -18.63 -5.48
C THR A 88 24.17 -17.16 -5.42
N PRO A 89 24.94 -16.28 -4.75
CA PRO A 89 24.66 -14.86 -4.73
C PRO A 89 24.69 -14.25 -6.14
N PHE A 90 23.78 -13.33 -6.40
CA PHE A 90 23.73 -12.54 -7.63
C PHE A 90 23.62 -11.05 -7.30
N LYS A 91 24.10 -10.21 -8.21
CA LYS A 91 23.96 -8.76 -8.10
C LYS A 91 22.69 -8.30 -8.82
N PRO A 92 21.81 -7.54 -8.15
CA PRO A 92 20.70 -6.88 -8.83
C PRO A 92 21.24 -5.81 -9.78
N SER A 93 20.51 -5.53 -10.85
CA SER A 93 20.75 -4.39 -11.76
C SER A 93 19.68 -3.30 -11.65
N CYS A 94 18.64 -3.57 -10.86
CA CYS A 94 17.51 -2.69 -10.65
C CYS A 94 16.84 -3.03 -9.31
N GLY A 95 15.98 -2.11 -8.89
CA GLY A 95 15.14 -2.25 -7.73
C GLY A 95 15.76 -1.70 -6.44
N LEU A 96 14.89 -1.47 -5.46
CA LEU A 96 15.20 -0.94 -4.15
C LEU A 96 14.84 -1.98 -3.10
N ARG A 97 15.66 -2.11 -2.07
CA ARG A 97 15.46 -3.14 -1.05
C ARG A 97 14.27 -2.77 -0.16
N GLN A 98 13.27 -3.63 -0.10
CA GLN A 98 12.15 -3.44 0.82
C GLN A 98 12.64 -3.58 2.27
N GLY A 99 12.25 -2.63 3.13
CA GLY A 99 12.71 -2.55 4.52
C GLY A 99 14.02 -1.78 4.72
N ASP A 100 14.66 -1.29 3.65
CA ASP A 100 15.74 -0.30 3.75
C ASP A 100 15.13 1.09 4.02
N PRO A 101 15.61 1.84 5.04
CA PRO A 101 15.16 3.19 5.33
C PRO A 101 15.26 4.18 4.16
N LEU A 102 16.20 3.98 3.23
CA LEU A 102 16.37 4.87 2.08
C LEU A 102 15.36 4.59 0.96
N SER A 103 14.92 3.35 0.81
CA SER A 103 14.06 2.92 -0.30
C SER A 103 12.78 3.74 -0.47
N PRO A 104 12.03 4.12 0.59
CA PRO A 104 10.84 4.96 0.43
C PRO A 104 11.13 6.35 -0.14
N ILE A 105 12.27 6.94 0.23
CA ILE A 105 12.67 8.25 -0.26
C ILE A 105 13.09 8.14 -1.73
N LEU A 106 13.93 7.15 -2.04
CA LEU A 106 14.38 6.90 -3.41
C LEU A 106 13.24 6.51 -4.36
N PHE A 107 12.18 5.86 -3.85
CA PHE A 107 10.98 5.53 -4.62
C PHE A 107 10.14 6.76 -4.98
N ALA A 108 10.18 7.80 -4.15
CA ALA A 108 9.43 9.04 -4.36
C ALA A 108 10.13 10.04 -5.29
N ILE A 109 11.41 9.81 -5.59
CA ILE A 109 12.23 10.56 -6.53
C ILE A 109 11.96 10.03 -7.94
#